data_AF-A0A0F0DMZ3-F1
#
_entry.id   AF-A0A0F0DMZ3-F1
#
_cell.length_a   1.000
_cell.length_b   1.000
_cell.length_c   1.000
_cell.angle_alpha   90.00
_cell.angle_beta   90.00
_cell.angle_gamma   90.00
#
_symmetry.space_group_name_H-M   'P 1'
#
loop_
_entity.id
_entity.type
_entity.pdbx_description
1 polymer ?
#
loop_
_entity_poly.entity_id
_entity_poly.type
_entity_poly.pdbx_seq_one_letter_code
_entity_poly.pdbx_strand_id
1 'polypeptide(L)'
;MPKPKPEGGLSKPISFRLSEADREAYLAKVAASGLTQSEFFRQAVLANRTQLVARLKATPHRERLLFIFGKTSRDIERLARQASADHERGALSEETYMQMLDRLQLIGRYLKATLAQVD
;
A
#
# COMPACT_ATOMS: atom_id res chain seq x y z
N MET A 1 8.88 55.60 -11.74
CA MET A 1 9.63 54.40 -12.18
C MET A 1 9.44 53.30 -11.14
N PRO A 2 8.80 52.15 -11.47
CA PRO A 2 8.77 51.01 -10.56
C PRO A 2 10.18 50.39 -10.46
N LYS A 3 10.64 50.12 -9.23
CA LYS A 3 11.98 49.55 -8.97
C LYS A 3 12.10 48.14 -9.57
N PRO A 4 13.27 47.77 -10.14
CA PRO A 4 13.48 46.44 -10.69
C PRO A 4 13.44 45.39 -9.57
N LYS A 5 12.79 44.25 -9.86
CA LYS A 5 12.65 43.12 -8.95
C LYS A 5 14.01 42.41 -8.84
N PRO A 6 14.52 42.09 -7.63
CA PRO A 6 15.79 41.39 -7.49
C PRO A 6 15.69 40.00 -8.13
N GLU A 7 16.61 39.69 -9.06
CA GLU A 7 16.74 38.36 -9.62
C GLU A 7 17.16 37.38 -8.51
N GLY A 8 16.35 36.34 -8.29
CA GLY A 8 16.52 35.35 -7.22
C GLY A 8 15.50 35.41 -6.07
N GLY A 9 14.51 36.32 -6.12
CA GLY A 9 13.46 36.41 -5.10
C GLY A 9 12.49 35.22 -5.07
N LEU A 10 11.91 34.94 -3.89
CA LEU A 10 10.83 33.95 -3.71
C LEU A 10 9.66 34.28 -4.66
N SER A 11 9.13 33.24 -5.33
CA SER A 11 8.11 33.39 -6.37
C SER A 11 6.68 33.27 -5.82
N LYS A 12 5.89 32.29 -6.29
CA LYS A 12 4.50 32.11 -5.88
C LYS A 12 4.42 31.41 -4.51
N PRO A 13 3.51 31.81 -3.61
CA PRO A 13 3.31 31.13 -2.34
C PRO A 13 2.71 29.74 -2.54
N ILE A 14 3.14 28.78 -1.72
CA ILE A 14 2.48 27.47 -1.58
C ILE A 14 1.56 27.57 -0.36
N SER A 15 0.28 27.28 -0.55
CA SER A 15 -0.71 27.26 0.54
C SER A 15 -1.56 26.01 0.46
N PHE A 16 -1.91 25.47 1.61
CA PHE A 16 -2.81 24.34 1.76
C PHE A 16 -3.68 24.58 3.00
N ARG A 17 -4.87 23.98 3.01
CA ARG A 17 -5.77 24.07 4.15
C ARG A 17 -5.40 22.99 5.17
N LEU A 18 -5.52 23.36 6.44
CA LEU A 18 -5.37 22.48 7.58
C LEU A 18 -6.67 22.50 8.39
N SER A 19 -6.95 21.41 9.09
CA SER A 19 -7.93 21.44 10.18
C SER A 19 -7.44 22.40 11.27
N GLU A 20 -8.34 22.84 12.16
CA GLU A 20 -7.95 23.71 13.28
C GLU A 20 -6.90 23.04 14.17
N ALA A 21 -7.10 21.76 14.51
CA ALA A 21 -6.16 20.97 15.31
C ALA A 21 -4.78 20.84 14.63
N ASP A 22 -4.74 20.54 13.32
CA ASP A 22 -3.47 20.43 12.60
C ASP A 22 -2.76 21.78 12.48
N ARG A 23 -3.53 22.87 12.33
CA ARG A 23 -3.00 24.22 12.29
C ARG A 23 -2.37 24.62 13.62
N GLU A 24 -3.00 24.31 14.74
CA GLU A 24 -2.44 24.56 16.07
C GLU A 24 -1.15 23.77 16.30
N ALA A 25 -1.16 22.48 15.98
CA ALA A 25 0.02 21.63 16.08
C ALA A 25 1.18 22.12 15.19
N TYR A 26 0.86 22.60 13.98
CA TYR A 26 1.84 23.22 13.08
C TYR A 26 2.43 24.49 13.69
N LEU A 27 1.60 25.41 14.19
CA LEU A 27 2.05 26.67 14.78
C LEU A 27 2.90 26.46 16.03
N ALA A 28 2.56 25.48 16.88
CA ALA A 28 3.35 25.12 18.05
C ALA A 28 4.76 24.66 17.67
N LYS A 29 4.89 23.84 16.62
CA LYS A 29 6.20 23.38 16.11
C LYS A 29 7.01 24.53 15.53
N VAL A 30 6.38 25.44 14.80
CA VAL A 30 7.04 26.64 14.25
C VAL A 30 7.54 27.52 15.40
N ALA A 31 6.70 27.80 16.40
CA ALA A 31 7.07 28.60 17.57
C ALA A 31 8.26 27.98 18.33
N ALA A 32 8.22 26.66 18.58
CA ALA A 32 9.31 25.95 19.26
C ALA A 32 10.63 25.96 18.46
N SER A 33 10.57 26.09 17.12
CA SER A 33 11.75 26.12 16.27
C SER A 33 12.45 27.49 16.21
N GLY A 34 11.77 28.57 16.62
CA GLY A 34 12.25 29.94 16.46
C GLY A 34 12.34 30.44 15.00
N LEU A 35 11.83 29.66 14.04
CA LEU A 35 11.83 30.00 12.61
C LEU A 35 10.51 30.67 12.20
N THR A 36 10.54 31.40 11.08
CA THR A 36 9.29 31.75 10.41
C THR A 36 8.63 30.50 9.81
N GLN A 37 7.31 30.54 9.60
CA GLN A 37 6.57 29.43 8.97
C GLN A 37 7.18 28.99 7.63
N SER A 38 7.60 29.96 6.80
CA SER A 38 8.21 29.69 5.48
C SER A 38 9.60 29.07 5.57
N GLU A 39 10.38 29.40 6.60
CA GLU A 39 11.69 28.79 6.84
C GLU A 39 11.54 27.38 7.41
N PHE A 40 10.63 27.21 8.37
CA PHE A 40 10.29 25.92 8.94
C PHE A 40 9.84 24.93 7.85
N PHE A 41 8.93 25.35 6.97
CA PHE A 41 8.47 24.52 5.85
C PHE A 41 9.61 24.16 4.88
N ARG A 42 10.43 25.15 4.47
CA ARG A 42 11.57 24.89 3.58
C ARG A 42 12.57 23.92 4.19
N GLN A 43 12.91 24.06 5.47
CA GLN A 43 13.82 23.14 6.15
C GLN A 43 13.22 21.75 6.35
N ALA A 44 11.95 21.66 6.75
CA ALA A 44 11.31 20.37 7.00
C ALA A 44 11.15 19.57 5.70
N VAL A 45 10.64 20.22 4.65
CA VAL A 45 10.21 19.56 3.41
C VAL A 45 11.32 19.50 2.37
N LEU A 46 12.06 20.59 2.12
CA LEU A 46 13.05 20.63 1.03
C LEU A 46 14.41 20.06 1.46
N ALA A 47 14.79 20.14 2.73
CA ALA A 47 16.00 19.50 3.24
C ALA A 47 15.79 18.01 3.59
N ASN A 48 14.67 17.41 3.18
CA ASN A 48 14.33 15.99 3.38
C ASN A 48 14.45 15.50 4.83
N ARG A 49 14.26 16.38 5.82
CA ARG A 49 14.27 16.01 7.25
C ARG A 49 13.01 15.26 7.67
N THR A 50 11.92 15.39 6.93
CA THR A 50 10.72 14.57 7.08
C THR A 50 10.77 13.35 6.18
N GLN A 51 10.69 12.15 6.77
CA GLN A 51 10.43 10.92 6.02
C GLN A 51 9.00 10.93 5.51
N LEU A 52 8.83 11.22 4.22
CA LEU A 52 7.59 10.94 3.52
C LEU A 52 7.59 9.45 3.16
N VAL A 53 6.85 8.65 3.93
CA VAL A 53 6.53 7.28 3.50
C VAL A 53 5.55 7.41 2.35
N ALA A 54 6.07 7.41 1.11
CA ALA A 54 5.24 7.29 -0.06
C ALA A 54 4.40 6.01 0.10
N ARG A 55 3.07 6.13 0.05
CA ARG A 55 2.23 4.94 -0.07
C ARG A 55 2.71 4.21 -1.31
N LEU A 56 3.13 2.95 -1.19
CA LEU A 56 3.44 2.12 -2.34
C LEU A 56 2.25 2.21 -3.30
N LYS A 57 2.46 2.87 -4.45
CA LYS A 57 1.50 2.76 -5.54
C LYS A 57 1.53 1.30 -5.92
N ALA A 58 0.44 0.57 -5.66
CA ALA A 58 0.28 -0.76 -6.23
C ALA A 58 0.54 -0.62 -7.73
N THR A 59 1.58 -1.27 -8.22
CA THR A 59 1.85 -1.26 -9.65
C THR A 59 0.64 -1.91 -10.36
N PRO A 60 0.30 -1.53 -11.60
CA PRO A 60 -0.76 -2.21 -12.35
C PRO A 60 -0.59 -3.75 -12.40
N HIS A 61 0.66 -4.21 -12.32
CA HIS A 61 1.01 -5.63 -12.21
C HIS A 61 0.57 -6.25 -10.88
N ARG A 62 0.74 -5.56 -9.75
CA ARG A 62 0.30 -6.03 -8.43
C ARG A 62 -1.22 -6.16 -8.35
N GLU A 63 -1.96 -5.18 -8.86
CA GLU A 63 -3.42 -5.26 -8.90
C GLU A 63 -3.93 -6.44 -9.74
N ARG A 64 -3.31 -6.66 -10.91
CA ARG A 64 -3.63 -7.80 -11.77
C ARG A 64 -3.30 -9.13 -11.10
N LEU A 65 -2.19 -9.22 -10.37
CA LEU A 65 -1.80 -10.42 -9.62
C LEU A 65 -2.77 -10.71 -8.48
N LEU A 66 -3.15 -9.71 -7.69
CA LEU A 66 -4.16 -9.85 -6.62
C LEU A 66 -5.50 -10.34 -7.18
N PHE A 67 -5.91 -9.82 -8.34
CA PHE A 67 -7.13 -10.27 -9.01
C PHE A 67 -7.06 -11.75 -9.41
N ILE A 68 -5.96 -12.17 -10.06
CA ILE A 68 -5.76 -13.57 -10.46
C ILE A 68 -5.76 -14.47 -9.23
N PHE A 69 -5.05 -14.08 -8.17
CA PHE A 69 -4.94 -14.88 -6.93
C PHE A 69 -6.28 -15.03 -6.24
N GLY A 70 -7.09 -13.96 -6.20
CA GLY A 70 -8.45 -14.05 -5.68
C GLY A 70 -9.34 -15.01 -6.47
N LYS A 71 -9.19 -15.06 -7.80
CA LYS A 71 -9.91 -16.03 -8.63
C LYS A 71 -9.46 -17.47 -8.36
N THR A 72 -8.15 -17.70 -8.36
CA THR A 72 -7.58 -19.04 -8.12
C THR A 72 -7.92 -19.55 -6.72
N SER A 73 -7.91 -18.69 -5.69
CA SER A 73 -8.27 -19.08 -4.32
C SER A 73 -9.70 -19.59 -4.22
N ARG A 74 -10.65 -18.90 -4.88
CA ARG A 74 -12.05 -19.35 -4.95
C ARG A 74 -12.19 -20.69 -5.70
N ASP A 75 -11.42 -20.89 -6.75
CA ASP A 75 -11.42 -22.15 -7.50
C ASP A 75 -10.88 -23.31 -6.64
N ILE A 76 -9.81 -23.09 -5.87
CA ILE A 76 -9.26 -24.05 -4.92
C ILE A 76 -10.30 -24.44 -3.86
N GLU A 77 -10.97 -23.46 -3.25
CA GLU A 77 -12.01 -23.73 -2.25
C GLU A 77 -13.17 -24.55 -2.83
N ARG A 78 -13.60 -24.23 -4.06
CA ARG A 78 -14.66 -24.99 -4.73
C ARG A 78 -14.23 -26.43 -4.99
N LEU A 79 -13.00 -26.65 -5.47
CA LEU A 79 -12.47 -28.00 -5.70
C LEU A 79 -12.36 -28.79 -4.40
N ALA A 80 -11.93 -28.16 -3.31
CA ALA A 80 -11.85 -28.81 -1.99
C ALA A 80 -13.23 -29.23 -1.49
N ARG A 81 -14.24 -28.34 -1.60
CA ARG A 81 -15.62 -28.67 -1.23
C ARG A 81 -16.19 -29.80 -2.08
N GLN A 82 -15.95 -29.78 -3.39
CA GLN A 82 -16.39 -30.85 -4.29
C GLN A 82 -15.74 -32.19 -3.93
N ALA A 83 -14.42 -32.21 -3.71
CA ALA A 83 -13.70 -33.41 -3.30
C ALA A 83 -14.21 -33.99 -1.98
N SER A 84 -14.56 -33.13 -1.00
CA SER A 84 -15.17 -33.56 0.26
C SER A 84 -16.52 -34.24 0.04
N ALA A 85 -17.40 -33.61 -0.75
CA ALA A 85 -18.71 -34.18 -1.07
C ALA A 85 -18.61 -35.51 -1.83
N ASP A 86 -17.63 -35.62 -2.74
CA ASP A 86 -17.39 -36.84 -3.52
C ASP A 86 -16.78 -37.98 -2.67
N HIS A 87 -15.98 -37.64 -1.67
CA HIS A 87 -15.49 -38.61 -0.69
C HIS A 87 -16.62 -39.10 0.22
N GLU A 88 -17.46 -38.21 0.76
CA GLU A 88 -18.58 -38.56 1.63
C GLU A 88 -19.59 -39.50 0.98
N ARG A 89 -19.82 -39.35 -0.34
CA ARG A 89 -20.70 -40.24 -1.13
C ARG A 89 -20.00 -41.50 -1.66
N GLY A 90 -18.73 -41.73 -1.32
CA GLY A 90 -17.96 -42.90 -1.74
C GLY A 90 -17.53 -42.91 -3.22
N ALA A 91 -17.64 -41.78 -3.93
CA ALA A 91 -17.20 -41.65 -5.33
C ALA A 91 -15.68 -41.44 -5.46
N LEU A 92 -15.03 -41.02 -4.37
CA LEU A 92 -13.59 -40.83 -4.25
C LEU A 92 -13.05 -41.70 -3.12
N SER A 93 -11.95 -42.43 -3.37
CA SER A 93 -11.26 -43.15 -2.30
C SER A 93 -10.57 -42.16 -1.36
N GLU A 94 -10.42 -42.55 -0.08
CA GLU A 94 -9.73 -41.74 0.93
C GLU A 94 -8.31 -41.34 0.47
N GLU A 95 -7.58 -42.29 -0.13
CA GLU A 95 -6.25 -42.04 -0.68
C GLU A 95 -6.27 -40.93 -1.75
N THR A 96 -7.20 -41.02 -2.70
CA THR A 96 -7.29 -40.04 -3.81
C THR A 96 -7.74 -38.67 -3.29
N TYR A 97 -8.67 -38.66 -2.33
CA TYR A 97 -9.13 -37.44 -1.66
C TYR A 97 -7.97 -36.73 -0.94
N MET A 98 -7.18 -37.45 -0.15
CA MET A 98 -6.03 -36.90 0.56
C MET A 98 -4.96 -36.37 -0.40
N GLN A 99 -4.64 -37.11 -1.46
CA GLN A 99 -3.72 -36.63 -2.51
C GLN A 99 -4.23 -35.34 -3.18
N MET A 100 -5.55 -35.22 -3.38
CA MET A 100 -6.14 -34.02 -3.97
C MET A 100 -6.04 -32.81 -3.03
N LEU A 101 -6.30 -33.00 -1.74
CA LEU A 101 -6.13 -31.94 -0.73
C LEU A 101 -4.68 -31.47 -0.63
N ASP A 102 -3.72 -32.39 -0.61
CA ASP A 102 -2.29 -32.05 -0.55
C ASP A 102 -1.86 -31.19 -1.74
N ARG A 103 -2.33 -31.54 -2.95
CA ARG A 103 -2.05 -30.75 -4.17
C ARG A 103 -2.69 -29.37 -4.12
N LEU A 104 -3.94 -29.26 -3.67
CA LEU A 104 -4.62 -27.97 -3.51
C LEU A 104 -3.91 -27.09 -2.48
N GLN A 105 -3.48 -27.68 -1.37
CA GLN A 105 -2.72 -26.98 -0.33
C GLN A 105 -1.35 -26.52 -0.85
N LEU A 106 -0.66 -27.34 -1.65
CA LEU A 106 0.61 -27.01 -2.29
C LEU A 106 0.46 -25.79 -3.22
N ILE A 107 -0.57 -25.77 -4.08
CA ILE A 107 -0.87 -24.63 -4.95
C ILE A 107 -1.14 -23.37 -4.10
N GLY A 108 -1.94 -23.50 -3.05
CA GLY A 108 -2.21 -22.38 -2.13
C GLY A 108 -0.96 -21.82 -1.46
N ARG A 109 0.01 -22.68 -1.11
CA ARG A 109 1.30 -22.27 -0.56
C ARG A 109 2.14 -21.51 -1.60
N TYR A 110 2.20 -21.99 -2.84
CA TYR A 110 2.95 -21.31 -3.91
C TYR A 110 2.38 -19.93 -4.23
N LEU A 111 1.05 -19.77 -4.27
CA LEU A 111 0.40 -18.48 -4.47
C LEU A 111 0.71 -17.50 -3.34
N LYS A 112 0.66 -17.96 -2.08
CA LYS A 112 1.02 -17.11 -0.93
C LYS A 112 2.49 -16.71 -0.94
N ALA A 113 3.39 -17.62 -1.31
CA ALA A 113 4.82 -17.34 -1.39
C ALA A 113 5.14 -16.31 -2.48
N THR A 114 4.41 -16.32 -3.60
CA THR A 114 4.59 -15.32 -4.67
C THR A 114 4.13 -13.93 -4.24
N LEU A 115 3.10 -13.79 -3.39
CA LEU A 115 2.72 -12.47 -2.86
C LEU A 115 3.86 -11.79 -2.08
N ALA A 116 4.72 -12.56 -1.40
CA ALA A 116 5.86 -12.02 -0.68
C ALA A 116 7.01 -11.56 -1.59
N GLN A 117 6.96 -11.92 -2.88
CA GLN A 117 7.96 -11.56 -3.89
C GLN A 117 7.45 -10.49 -4.87
N VAL A 118 6.17 -10.10 -4.77
CA VAL A 118 5.56 -9.06 -5.59
C VAL A 118 5.58 -7.76 -4.80
N ASP A 119 6.79 -7.21 -4.70
CA ASP A 119 7.17 -5.79 -4.57
C ASP A 119 8.70 -5.70 -4.35
#